data_AF-A0A6J1S336-F1
#
_entry.id   AF-A0A6J1S336-F1
#
_cell.length_a   1.000
_cell.length_b   1.000
_cell.length_c   1.000
_cell.angle_alpha   90.00
_cell.angle_beta   90.00
_cell.angle_gamma   90.00
#
_symmetry.space_group_name_H-M   'P 1'
#
loop_
_entity.id
_entity.type
_entity.pdbx_description
1 polymer ?
#
loop_
_entity_poly.entity_id
_entity_poly.type
_entity_poly.pdbx_seq_one_letter_code
_entity_poly.pdbx_strand_id
1 'polypeptide(L)'
;MVSGVHVLRATQRAGRAYQVAKCLTNNSTSRLSTRDWDLCHRRLFSSSETLLGRKYTDKHEWIQMDGKIGTVGISHYAQDALGDVVYAQLPDVGQDVTQKEECGALESVKAASELYSPVSGKVVEKNAAVEEKPGLINMSCYEKGWLFKVELSKPGEVDELMDEDQYQQFLKSND
;
A
#
# COMPACT_ATOMS: atom_id res chain seq x y z
N MET A 1 45.05 11.27 48.62
CA MET A 1 45.27 12.72 48.85
C MET A 1 44.11 13.46 48.19
N VAL A 2 43.59 14.50 48.87
CA VAL A 2 43.00 15.77 48.36
C VAL A 2 43.19 16.07 46.84
N SER A 3 42.37 16.83 46.10
CA SER A 3 41.04 17.50 46.25
C SER A 3 40.60 18.01 44.85
N GLY A 4 39.37 18.49 44.57
CA GLY A 4 38.13 18.50 45.36
C GLY A 4 37.25 19.76 45.17
N VAL A 5 36.00 19.59 44.68
CA VAL A 5 34.83 20.51 44.78
C VAL A 5 34.83 21.83 43.96
N HIS A 6 33.77 22.02 43.15
CA HIS A 6 32.89 23.21 42.96
C HIS A 6 31.89 22.87 41.81
N VAL A 7 30.57 22.66 41.98
CA VAL A 7 29.46 23.44 42.59
C VAL A 7 29.04 24.67 41.76
N LEU A 8 27.82 24.62 41.20
CA LEU A 8 26.76 25.65 41.09
C LEU A 8 25.62 25.04 40.21
N ARG A 9 24.50 24.53 40.74
CA ARG A 9 23.27 25.16 41.31
C ARG A 9 22.43 26.01 40.34
N ALA A 10 21.10 25.94 40.57
CA ALA A 10 19.98 26.71 39.97
C ALA A 10 19.37 26.09 38.69
N THR A 11 18.03 26.03 38.47
CA THR A 11 16.91 26.40 39.38
C THR A 11 15.61 25.62 39.04
N GLN A 12 14.68 25.67 40.00
CA GLN A 12 13.41 24.93 40.07
C GLN A 12 12.21 25.76 39.57
N ARG A 13 11.23 25.13 38.89
CA ARG A 13 9.75 25.32 39.08
C ARG A 13 8.95 24.43 38.10
N ALA A 14 8.10 23.53 38.62
CA ALA A 14 6.64 23.70 38.75
C ALA A 14 5.90 23.66 37.40
N GLY A 15 4.93 22.77 37.15
CA GLY A 15 4.09 22.01 38.08
C GLY A 15 2.75 22.72 38.29
N ARG A 16 1.77 22.40 37.43
CA ARG A 16 0.35 22.76 37.60
C ARG A 16 -0.53 21.64 37.05
N ALA A 17 -1.01 20.79 37.95
CA ALA A 17 -2.31 20.15 37.76
C ALA A 17 -3.40 21.20 38.04
N TYR A 18 -4.53 21.14 37.33
CA TYR A 18 -5.75 21.82 37.74
C TYR A 18 -6.95 20.89 37.60
N GLN A 19 -7.87 21.02 38.55
CA GLN A 19 -8.88 20.01 38.85
C GLN A 19 -10.17 20.19 38.07
N VAL A 20 -10.89 19.07 37.97
CA VAL A 20 -12.33 18.95 37.72
C VAL A 20 -13.18 20.07 38.35
N ALA A 21 -14.13 20.56 37.57
CA ALA A 21 -15.32 21.24 38.07
C ALA A 21 -16.58 20.48 37.62
N LYS A 22 -17.31 19.89 38.58
CA LYS A 22 -18.72 19.51 38.37
C LYS A 22 -19.57 20.75 38.60
N CYS A 23 -20.53 21.03 37.72
CA CYS A 23 -21.67 21.86 38.06
C CYS A 23 -22.95 21.12 37.65
N LEU A 24 -23.88 21.00 38.60
CA LEU A 24 -25.17 20.32 38.41
C LEU A 24 -26.29 21.35 38.30
N THR A 25 -27.37 20.96 37.61
CA THR A 25 -28.69 21.63 37.60
C THR A 25 -28.70 22.99 36.85
N ASN A 26 -29.81 23.47 36.27
CA ASN A 26 -31.21 23.08 36.47
C ASN A 26 -32.06 23.10 35.17
N ASN A 27 -33.19 22.42 35.23
CA ASN A 27 -34.26 22.38 34.23
C ASN A 27 -35.05 23.70 34.16
N SER A 28 -35.36 24.22 32.96
CA SER A 28 -36.65 24.90 32.71
C SER A 28 -36.96 25.04 31.21
N THR A 29 -38.25 25.12 30.90
CA THR A 29 -38.84 25.10 29.56
C THR A 29 -38.97 26.50 28.93
N SER A 30 -38.87 26.61 27.60
CA SER A 30 -40.07 26.80 26.73
C SER A 30 -39.80 27.35 25.32
N ARG A 31 -40.62 26.86 24.37
CA ARG A 31 -41.12 27.47 23.11
C ARG A 31 -40.16 27.97 22.02
N LEU A 32 -40.17 27.18 20.93
CA LEU A 32 -40.43 27.58 19.53
C LEU A 32 -39.55 28.69 18.91
N SER A 33 -38.64 28.26 18.02
CA SER A 33 -38.31 29.02 16.81
C SER A 33 -38.30 28.09 15.60
N THR A 34 -38.57 28.64 14.42
CA THR A 34 -38.80 27.90 13.17
C THR A 34 -37.51 27.56 12.45
N ARG A 35 -37.49 26.37 11.82
CA ARG A 35 -36.71 25.99 10.62
C ARG A 35 -35.19 26.22 10.70
N ASP A 36 -34.44 25.12 10.65
CA ASP A 36 -33.46 24.95 9.57
C ASP A 36 -33.28 23.45 9.25
N TRP A 37 -33.72 23.08 8.05
CA TRP A 37 -33.35 21.83 7.39
C TRP A 37 -32.11 22.14 6.56
N ASP A 38 -30.92 22.13 7.16
CA ASP A 38 -29.67 21.91 6.42
C ASP A 38 -28.48 21.70 7.37
N LEU A 39 -27.84 20.54 7.24
CA LEU A 39 -26.39 20.33 7.22
C LEU A 39 -26.12 18.82 7.26
N CYS A 40 -26.54 18.16 6.19
CA CYS A 40 -25.89 16.93 5.78
C CYS A 40 -24.42 17.27 5.42
N HIS A 41 -23.53 16.28 5.53
CA HIS A 41 -22.10 16.32 5.15
C HIS A 41 -21.11 16.99 6.13
N ARG A 42 -20.43 16.13 6.91
CA ARG A 42 -19.00 15.89 6.62
C ARG A 42 -18.60 14.46 6.98
N ARG A 43 -18.36 13.64 5.94
CA ARG A 43 -17.59 12.40 6.09
C ARG A 43 -16.19 12.77 6.57
N LEU A 44 -15.73 12.15 7.65
CA LEU A 44 -14.30 11.96 7.93
C LEU A 44 -13.97 10.48 7.73
N PHE A 45 -14.13 10.01 6.49
CA PHE A 45 -13.49 8.76 6.10
C PHE A 45 -12.04 9.09 5.76
N SER A 46 -11.13 8.91 6.74
CA SER A 46 -9.71 9.21 6.56
C SER A 46 -9.09 8.11 5.71
N SER A 47 -9.00 8.33 4.40
CA SER A 47 -8.43 7.41 3.42
C SER A 47 -6.90 7.32 3.56
N SER A 48 -6.43 6.69 4.63
CA SER A 48 -5.01 6.45 4.91
C SER A 48 -4.73 5.02 5.42
N GLU A 49 -5.65 4.10 5.15
CA GLU A 49 -5.54 2.67 5.49
C GLU A 49 -4.97 1.83 4.32
N THR A 50 -4.76 2.46 3.16
CA THR A 50 -4.29 1.81 1.91
C THR A 50 -2.77 1.75 1.74
N LEU A 51 -1.97 2.44 2.56
CA LEU A 51 -0.51 2.55 2.39
C LEU A 51 0.30 1.32 2.84
N LEU A 52 -0.32 0.31 3.44
CA LEU A 52 0.33 -0.94 3.86
C LEU A 52 -0.25 -2.18 3.19
N GLY A 53 -1.38 -2.05 2.49
CA GLY A 53 -2.06 -3.15 1.81
C GLY A 53 -1.47 -3.42 0.42
N ARG A 54 -1.42 -4.69 0.04
CA ARG A 54 -1.21 -5.10 -1.35
C ARG A 54 -2.52 -4.93 -2.12
N LYS A 55 -2.40 -4.52 -3.38
CA LYS A 55 -3.49 -4.38 -4.35
C LYS A 55 -3.27 -5.32 -5.52
N TYR A 56 -4.35 -5.75 -6.18
CA TYR A 56 -4.35 -6.82 -7.18
C TYR A 56 -5.11 -6.43 -8.46
N THR A 57 -4.67 -7.00 -9.59
CA THR A 57 -5.35 -6.94 -10.89
C THR A 57 -6.24 -8.16 -11.11
N ASP A 58 -7.14 -8.09 -12.08
CA ASP A 58 -7.87 -9.23 -12.66
C ASP A 58 -6.96 -10.17 -13.46
N LYS A 59 -5.75 -9.72 -13.81
CA LYS A 59 -4.66 -10.46 -14.45
C LYS A 59 -3.69 -11.13 -13.45
N HIS A 60 -4.02 -11.08 -12.16
CA HIS A 60 -3.30 -11.74 -11.06
C HIS A 60 -1.89 -11.19 -10.77
N GLU A 61 -1.52 -10.02 -11.30
CA GLU A 61 -0.43 -9.21 -10.75
C GLU A 61 -0.85 -8.55 -9.43
N TRP A 62 0.15 -8.15 -8.65
CA TRP A 62 0.00 -7.36 -7.46
C TRP A 62 0.89 -6.12 -7.48
N ILE A 63 0.48 -5.08 -6.74
CA ILE A 63 1.26 -3.89 -6.44
C ILE A 63 1.23 -3.62 -4.93
N GLN A 64 2.38 -3.27 -4.35
CA GLN A 64 2.50 -2.84 -2.96
C GLN A 64 3.18 -1.47 -2.93
N MET A 65 2.53 -0.50 -2.31
CA MET A 65 2.96 0.90 -2.33
C MET A 65 3.93 1.23 -1.18
N ASP A 66 5.02 1.92 -1.52
CA ASP A 66 5.88 2.65 -0.59
C ASP A 66 5.97 4.11 -1.05
N GLY A 67 5.13 4.97 -0.46
CA GLY A 67 4.96 6.36 -0.87
C GLY A 67 4.48 6.50 -2.31
N LYS A 68 5.40 6.83 -3.23
CA LYS A 68 5.14 6.96 -4.68
C LYS A 68 5.60 5.76 -5.51
N ILE A 69 6.35 4.83 -4.91
CA ILE A 69 6.93 3.69 -5.59
C ILE A 69 6.03 2.48 -5.35
N GLY A 70 5.50 1.90 -6.43
CA GLY A 70 4.83 0.61 -6.39
C GLY A 70 5.82 -0.51 -6.69
N THR A 71 5.95 -1.48 -5.79
CA THR A 71 6.63 -2.75 -6.09
C THR A 71 5.61 -3.70 -6.71
N VAL A 72 5.92 -4.28 -7.87
CA VAL A 72 5.02 -5.13 -8.66
C VAL A 72 5.52 -6.57 -8.70
N GLY A 73 4.61 -7.53 -8.69
CA GLY A 73 4.90 -8.95 -8.94
C GLY A 73 3.66 -9.74 -9.35
N ILE A 74 3.76 -11.07 -9.47
CA ILE A 74 2.60 -11.94 -9.68
C ILE A 74 2.18 -12.65 -8.39
N SER A 75 0.89 -12.99 -8.29
CA SER A 75 0.32 -13.67 -7.13
C SER A 75 0.73 -15.15 -7.01
N HIS A 76 0.46 -15.76 -5.85
CA HIS A 76 0.58 -17.20 -5.66
C HIS A 76 -0.26 -18.00 -6.66
N TYR A 77 -1.48 -17.53 -6.98
CA TYR A 77 -2.36 -18.19 -7.94
C TYR A 77 -1.72 -18.21 -9.34
N ALA A 78 -1.21 -17.07 -9.79
CA ALA A 78 -0.57 -16.95 -11.10
C ALA A 78 0.66 -17.86 -11.26
N GLN A 79 1.55 -17.91 -10.25
CA GLN A 79 2.75 -18.75 -10.35
C GLN A 79 2.40 -20.26 -10.31
N ASP A 80 1.32 -20.65 -9.63
CA ASP A 80 0.89 -22.05 -9.55
C ASP A 80 0.27 -22.51 -10.88
N ALA A 81 -0.54 -21.63 -11.49
CA ALA A 81 -1.11 -21.83 -12.83
C ALA A 81 -0.03 -21.91 -13.93
N LEU A 82 1.02 -21.08 -13.85
CA LEU A 82 2.19 -21.19 -14.72
C LEU A 82 3.00 -22.47 -14.46
N GLY A 83 3.15 -22.87 -13.19
CA GLY A 83 4.12 -23.87 -12.77
C GLY A 83 5.55 -23.34 -12.79
N ASP A 84 6.54 -24.24 -12.93
CA ASP A 84 7.97 -23.92 -12.82
C ASP A 84 8.42 -22.87 -13.87
N VAL A 85 8.62 -21.63 -13.42
CA VAL A 85 9.04 -20.51 -14.28
C VAL A 85 10.51 -20.67 -14.64
N VAL A 86 10.81 -20.63 -15.94
CA VAL A 86 12.16 -20.84 -16.51
C VAL A 86 12.72 -19.60 -17.18
N TYR A 87 11.89 -18.61 -17.49
CA TYR A 87 12.30 -17.33 -18.08
C TYR A 87 11.41 -16.18 -17.61
N ALA A 88 12.00 -15.00 -17.49
CA ALA A 88 11.31 -13.76 -17.15
C ALA A 88 11.93 -12.60 -17.95
N GLN A 89 11.10 -11.92 -18.73
CA GLN A 89 11.42 -10.67 -19.42
C GLN A 89 10.74 -9.52 -18.66
N LEU A 90 11.56 -8.66 -18.04
CA LEU A 90 11.09 -7.54 -17.23
C LEU A 90 11.26 -6.22 -18.00
N PRO A 91 10.42 -5.19 -17.75
CA PRO A 91 10.61 -3.88 -18.36
C PRO A 91 11.91 -3.23 -17.86
N ASP A 92 12.56 -2.47 -18.73
CA ASP A 92 13.86 -1.87 -18.42
C ASP A 92 13.73 -0.61 -17.56
N VAL A 93 14.75 -0.35 -16.74
CA VAL A 93 14.79 0.83 -15.88
C VAL A 93 14.82 2.11 -16.74
N GLY A 94 13.90 3.02 -16.45
CA GLY A 94 13.66 4.25 -17.22
C GLY A 94 12.55 4.13 -18.26
N GLN A 95 12.09 2.93 -18.60
CA GLN A 95 10.94 2.69 -19.48
C GLN A 95 9.65 3.26 -18.87
N ASP A 96 8.78 3.82 -19.70
CA ASP A 96 7.41 4.17 -19.33
C ASP A 96 6.49 2.96 -19.51
N VAL A 97 5.63 2.73 -18.52
CA VAL A 97 4.60 1.68 -18.52
C VAL A 97 3.23 2.33 -18.33
N THR A 98 2.20 1.77 -18.97
CA THR A 98 0.81 2.24 -18.87
C THR A 98 -0.03 1.20 -18.15
N GLN A 99 -0.99 1.63 -17.32
CA GLN A 99 -1.94 0.71 -16.71
C GLN A 99 -2.63 -0.17 -17.78
N LYS A 100 -2.73 -1.48 -17.52
CA LYS A 100 -3.38 -2.51 -18.37
C LYS A 100 -2.70 -2.72 -19.73
N GLU A 101 -1.52 -2.12 -19.98
CA GLU A 101 -0.67 -2.43 -21.14
C GLU A 101 0.42 -3.45 -20.76
N GLU A 102 0.83 -4.24 -21.76
CA GLU A 102 1.91 -5.22 -21.64
C GLU A 102 3.26 -4.51 -21.41
N CYS A 103 4.06 -5.05 -20.49
CA CYS A 103 5.38 -4.52 -20.13
C CYS A 103 6.48 -5.58 -20.06
N GLY A 104 6.15 -6.86 -20.23
CA GLY A 104 7.08 -7.98 -20.15
C GLY A 104 6.38 -9.32 -20.36
N ALA A 105 7.07 -10.42 -20.09
CA ALA A 105 6.55 -11.77 -20.21
C ALA A 105 7.20 -12.73 -19.21
N LEU A 106 6.46 -13.78 -18.82
CA LEU A 106 6.94 -14.89 -18.00
C LEU A 106 6.71 -16.20 -18.75
N GLU A 107 7.70 -17.07 -18.80
CA GLU A 107 7.57 -18.40 -19.42
C GLU A 107 7.93 -19.52 -18.44
N SER A 108 7.15 -20.59 -18.49
CA SER A 108 7.34 -21.83 -17.75
C SER A 108 7.50 -23.02 -18.71
N VAL A 109 7.76 -24.21 -18.17
CA VAL A 109 7.75 -25.45 -18.97
C VAL A 109 6.34 -25.87 -19.45
N LYS A 110 5.29 -25.15 -19.06
CA LYS A 110 3.88 -25.49 -19.34
C LYS A 110 3.13 -24.42 -20.14
N ALA A 111 3.45 -23.15 -19.92
CA ALA A 111 2.72 -21.99 -20.42
C ALA A 111 3.63 -20.76 -20.53
N ALA A 112 3.20 -19.78 -21.32
CA ALA A 112 3.70 -18.42 -21.29
C ALA A 112 2.55 -17.47 -20.90
N SER A 113 2.88 -16.36 -20.26
CA SER A 113 1.95 -15.27 -19.97
C SER A 113 2.63 -13.93 -20.22
N GLU A 114 1.94 -13.04 -20.90
CA GLU A 114 2.25 -11.62 -20.91
C GLU A 114 2.14 -11.06 -19.49
N LEU A 115 2.92 -10.02 -19.18
CA LEU A 115 2.92 -9.30 -17.91
C LEU A 115 2.36 -7.89 -18.13
N TYR A 116 1.28 -7.55 -17.43
CA TYR A 116 0.63 -6.24 -17.57
C TYR A 116 0.99 -5.31 -16.41
N SER A 117 1.14 -4.01 -16.70
CA SER A 117 1.39 -3.06 -15.61
C SER A 117 0.09 -2.72 -14.87
N PRO A 118 0.04 -2.83 -13.52
CA PRO A 118 -1.14 -2.47 -12.73
C PRO A 118 -1.42 -0.96 -12.70
N VAL A 119 -0.43 -0.12 -13.03
CA VAL A 119 -0.48 1.35 -12.98
C VAL A 119 0.37 1.99 -14.08
N SER A 120 0.09 3.25 -14.41
CA SER A 120 0.90 4.06 -15.32
C SER A 120 2.05 4.75 -14.59
N GLY A 121 3.27 4.68 -15.11
CA GLY A 121 4.44 5.28 -14.45
C GLY A 121 5.76 5.00 -15.16
N LYS A 122 6.87 5.29 -14.48
CA LYS A 122 8.22 5.01 -14.96
C LYS A 122 8.88 3.92 -14.12
N VAL A 123 9.49 2.92 -14.76
CA VAL A 123 10.22 1.86 -14.06
C VAL A 123 11.49 2.42 -13.44
N VAL A 124 11.65 2.25 -12.12
CA VAL A 124 12.80 2.76 -11.34
C VAL A 124 13.77 1.65 -10.93
N GLU A 125 13.33 0.39 -10.89
CA GLU A 125 14.14 -0.76 -10.50
C GLU A 125 13.57 -2.04 -11.14
N LYS A 126 14.42 -2.98 -11.55
CA LYS A 126 14.00 -4.34 -11.95
C LYS A 126 14.78 -5.39 -11.18
N ASN A 127 14.14 -6.52 -10.88
CA ASN A 127 14.75 -7.59 -10.10
C ASN A 127 15.63 -8.49 -10.97
N ALA A 128 16.88 -8.07 -11.19
CA ALA A 128 17.86 -8.85 -11.94
C ALA A 128 18.08 -10.27 -11.37
N ALA A 129 17.84 -10.49 -10.07
CA ALA A 129 17.94 -11.83 -9.50
C ALA A 129 16.83 -12.78 -9.98
N VAL A 130 15.66 -12.25 -10.38
CA VAL A 130 14.59 -13.02 -11.03
C VAL A 130 14.95 -13.30 -12.50
N GLU A 131 15.53 -12.34 -13.23
CA GLU A 131 16.03 -12.59 -14.60
C GLU A 131 17.13 -13.69 -14.60
N GLU A 132 18.03 -13.70 -13.62
CA GLU A 132 19.04 -14.75 -13.43
C GLU A 132 18.47 -16.08 -12.91
N LYS A 133 17.41 -16.04 -12.08
CA LYS A 133 16.85 -17.21 -11.37
C LYS A 133 15.31 -17.13 -11.30
N PRO A 134 14.60 -17.39 -12.42
CA PRO A 134 13.15 -17.16 -12.50
C PRO A 134 12.31 -17.94 -11.47
N GLY A 135 12.77 -19.11 -11.03
CA GLY A 135 12.13 -19.89 -9.95
C GLY A 135 12.03 -19.19 -8.59
N LEU A 136 12.67 -18.01 -8.38
CA LEU A 136 12.37 -17.13 -7.25
C LEU A 136 10.89 -16.68 -7.21
N ILE A 137 10.25 -16.59 -8.37
CA ILE A 137 8.82 -16.30 -8.51
C ILE A 137 8.00 -17.41 -7.83
N ASN A 138 8.27 -18.68 -8.15
CA ASN A 138 7.56 -19.80 -7.54
C ASN A 138 7.82 -19.92 -6.02
N MET A 139 9.08 -19.75 -5.61
CA MET A 139 9.47 -19.90 -4.19
C MET A 139 9.00 -18.74 -3.28
N SER A 140 8.82 -17.53 -3.84
CA SER A 140 8.77 -16.31 -3.02
C SER A 140 8.10 -15.13 -3.75
N CYS A 141 7.02 -15.40 -4.51
CA CYS A 141 6.27 -14.42 -5.33
C CYS A 141 5.94 -13.08 -4.64
N TYR A 142 5.80 -13.07 -3.31
CA TYR A 142 5.44 -11.91 -2.50
C TYR A 142 6.60 -11.22 -1.76
N GLU A 143 7.82 -11.78 -1.82
CA GLU A 143 9.01 -11.21 -1.15
C GLU A 143 10.19 -11.11 -2.12
N LYS A 144 10.84 -12.23 -2.48
CA LYS A 144 12.06 -12.23 -3.32
C LYS A 144 11.77 -12.34 -4.81
N GLY A 145 10.56 -12.76 -5.17
CA GLY A 145 10.03 -12.89 -6.53
C GLY A 145 9.26 -11.66 -7.03
N TRP A 146 9.44 -10.48 -6.41
CA TRP A 146 8.99 -9.22 -7.01
C TRP A 146 9.68 -9.01 -8.37
N LEU A 147 9.03 -8.33 -9.30
CA LEU A 147 9.46 -8.21 -10.68
C LEU A 147 10.12 -6.86 -10.94
N PHE A 148 9.36 -5.77 -10.80
CA PHE A 148 9.86 -4.42 -11.02
C PHE A 148 9.25 -3.42 -10.03
N LYS A 149 9.83 -2.22 -9.96
CA LYS A 149 9.30 -1.08 -9.21
C LYS A 149 9.00 0.06 -10.17
N VAL A 150 7.87 0.73 -9.95
CA VAL A 150 7.37 1.82 -10.78
C VAL A 150 7.12 3.07 -9.93
N GLU A 151 7.62 4.24 -10.34
CA GLU A 151 7.16 5.53 -9.82
C GLU A 151 5.87 5.92 -10.55
N LEU A 152 4.78 6.06 -9.80
CA LEU A 152 3.45 6.27 -10.37
C LEU A 152 3.30 7.69 -10.94
N SER A 153 2.87 7.77 -12.20
CA SER A 153 2.48 9.04 -12.83
C SER A 153 1.07 9.49 -12.44
N LYS A 154 0.19 8.53 -12.11
CA LYS A 154 -1.22 8.78 -11.76
C LYS A 154 -1.61 7.96 -10.51
N PRO A 155 -1.44 8.51 -9.29
CA PRO A 155 -1.68 7.77 -8.05
C PRO A 155 -3.09 7.17 -7.89
N GLY A 156 -4.12 7.80 -8.45
CA GLY A 156 -5.51 7.32 -8.36
C GLY A 156 -5.80 6.02 -9.11
N GLU A 157 -4.90 5.57 -10.01
CA GLU A 157 -5.05 4.28 -10.69
C GLU A 157 -4.92 3.08 -9.71
N VAL A 158 -4.33 3.27 -8.52
CA VAL A 158 -4.26 2.26 -7.44
C VAL A 158 -5.62 2.05 -6.78
N ASP A 159 -6.47 3.08 -6.72
CA ASP A 159 -7.78 3.00 -6.09
C ASP A 159 -8.79 2.17 -6.93
N GLU A 160 -8.49 1.94 -8.22
CA GLU A 160 -9.24 1.03 -9.09
C GLU A 160 -8.94 -0.45 -8.84
N LEU A 161 -7.84 -0.77 -8.14
CA LEU A 161 -7.35 -2.14 -7.96
C LEU A 161 -8.03 -2.84 -6.77
N MET A 162 -8.14 -4.16 -6.87
CA MET A 162 -8.73 -5.00 -5.83
C MET A 162 -7.84 -4.99 -4.58
N ASP A 163 -8.43 -4.86 -3.39
CA ASP A 163 -7.76 -5.29 -2.15
C ASP A 163 -7.73 -6.83 -2.02
N GLU A 164 -7.08 -7.32 -0.96
CA GLU A 164 -6.97 -8.75 -0.67
C GLU A 164 -8.35 -9.43 -0.56
N ASP A 165 -9.31 -8.84 0.17
CA ASP A 165 -10.63 -9.46 0.37
C ASP A 165 -11.43 -9.53 -0.94
N GLN A 166 -11.31 -8.50 -1.79
CA GLN A 166 -11.87 -8.50 -3.14
C GLN A 166 -11.21 -9.55 -4.04
N TYR A 167 -9.88 -9.66 -4.00
CA TYR A 167 -9.13 -10.64 -4.79
C TYR A 167 -9.46 -12.09 -4.38
N GLN A 168 -9.56 -12.36 -3.09
CA GLN A 168 -9.97 -13.68 -2.57
C GLN A 168 -11.44 -14.03 -2.89
N GLN A 169 -12.30 -13.05 -3.19
CA GLN A 169 -13.65 -13.27 -3.72
C GLN A 169 -13.64 -13.50 -5.23
N PHE A 170 -12.79 -12.77 -5.96
CA PHE A 170 -12.58 -12.94 -7.40
C PHE A 170 -12.10 -14.35 -7.74
N LEU A 171 -11.08 -14.87 -7.05
CA LEU A 171 -10.59 -16.25 -7.24
C LEU A 171 -11.73 -17.28 -7.10
N LYS A 172 -12.43 -17.29 -5.96
CA LYS A 172 -13.55 -18.21 -5.67
C LYS A 172 -14.73 -18.14 -6.65
N SER A 173 -14.83 -17.07 -7.43
CA SER A 173 -15.89 -16.88 -8.42
C SER A 173 -15.49 -17.31 -9.82
N ASN A 174 -14.18 -17.46 -10.08
CA ASN A 174 -13.57 -17.70 -11.38
C ASN A 174 -12.73 -19.00 -11.45
N ASP A 175 -12.63 -19.74 -10.35
CA ASP A 175 -12.09 -21.12 -10.27
C ASP A 175 -13.02 -22.17 -10.92
#